data_AF-A0A1L7D605-F1
#
_entry.id   AF-A0A1L7D605-F1
#
_cell.length_a   1.000
_cell.length_b   1.000
_cell.length_c   1.000
_cell.angle_alpha   90.00
_cell.angle_beta   90.00
_cell.angle_gamma   90.00
#
_symmetry.space_group_name_H-M   'P 1'
#
loop_
_entity.id
_entity.type
_entity.pdbx_description
1 polymer ?
#
loop_
_entity_poly.entity_id
_entity_poly.type
_entity_poly.pdbx_seq_one_letter_code
_entity_poly.pdbx_strand_id
1 'polypeptide(L)'
;MEAYNYAALDDSMDYLYAFFEQDLARCVAENRELIPEGLEYLLAEDSLEDYVWIWLKARGPNSFYQYVMDGGYPEVESRQAYDYRVKEWAIDNPPHVTWFREDGSALPDLPTP
;
A
#
# COMPACT_ATOMS: atom_id res chain seq x y z
N MET A 1 7.73 16.43 -14.98
CA MET A 1 6.76 15.86 -14.03
C MET A 1 7.40 15.91 -12.65
N GLU A 2 6.70 16.36 -11.62
CA GLU A 2 7.21 16.46 -10.24
C GLU A 2 6.98 15.15 -9.49
N ALA A 3 7.84 14.80 -8.52
CA ALA A 3 7.74 13.55 -7.75
C ALA A 3 6.35 13.36 -7.10
N TYR A 4 5.72 14.44 -6.65
CA TYR A 4 4.37 14.41 -6.06
C TYR A 4 3.27 14.05 -7.07
N ASN A 5 3.41 14.48 -8.33
CA ASN A 5 2.48 14.12 -9.39
C ASN A 5 2.71 12.69 -9.88
N TYR A 6 3.99 12.29 -10.00
CA TYR A 6 4.37 10.91 -10.31
C TYR A 6 3.80 9.92 -9.28
N ALA A 7 3.90 10.25 -7.99
CA ALA A 7 3.40 9.40 -6.91
C ALA A 7 1.89 9.09 -6.99
N ALA A 8 1.11 9.82 -7.79
CA ALA A 8 -0.33 9.63 -7.96
C ALA A 8 -0.71 9.08 -9.35
N LEU A 9 0.22 8.47 -10.07
CA LEU A 9 -0.07 7.76 -11.31
C LEU A 9 -0.57 6.34 -11.02
N ASP A 10 -1.42 5.85 -11.90
CA ASP A 10 -1.94 4.48 -11.93
C ASP A 10 -0.85 3.43 -12.20
N ASP A 11 0.30 3.81 -12.77
CA ASP A 11 1.51 2.98 -12.88
C ASP A 11 1.92 2.32 -11.54
N SER A 12 1.56 2.94 -10.41
CA SER A 12 1.81 2.38 -9.07
C SER A 12 1.02 1.10 -8.77
N MET A 13 -0.02 0.80 -9.54
CA MET A 13 -0.83 -0.42 -9.42
C MET A 13 0.01 -1.67 -9.68
N ASP A 14 1.00 -1.63 -10.58
CA ASP A 14 1.91 -2.75 -10.82
C ASP A 14 2.68 -3.14 -9.54
N TYR A 15 3.10 -2.15 -8.76
CA TYR A 15 3.73 -2.36 -7.45
C TYR A 15 2.73 -2.90 -6.43
N LEU A 16 1.48 -2.43 -6.44
CA LEU A 16 0.43 -2.92 -5.55
C LEU A 16 0.12 -4.41 -5.82
N TYR A 17 -0.02 -4.80 -7.09
CA TYR A 17 -0.24 -6.21 -7.47
C TYR A 17 0.94 -7.08 -7.07
N ALA A 18 2.17 -6.65 -7.37
CA ALA A 18 3.37 -7.37 -6.95
C ALA A 18 3.46 -7.49 -5.42
N PHE A 19 3.05 -6.46 -4.69
CA PHE A 19 2.99 -6.49 -3.23
C PHE A 19 1.97 -7.52 -2.73
N PHE A 20 0.77 -7.58 -3.31
CA PHE A 20 -0.25 -8.57 -2.95
C PHE A 20 0.25 -10.00 -3.16
N GLU A 21 0.98 -10.26 -4.24
CA GLU A 21 1.51 -11.60 -4.54
C GLU A 21 2.70 -12.00 -3.66
N GLN A 22 3.60 -11.05 -3.35
CA GLN A 22 4.93 -11.40 -2.84
C GLN A 22 5.18 -10.97 -1.40
N ASP A 23 4.50 -9.93 -0.91
CA ASP A 23 4.83 -9.27 0.34
C ASP A 23 3.67 -9.25 1.35
N LEU A 24 2.42 -9.19 0.87
CA LEU A 24 1.24 -8.96 1.72
C LEU A 24 1.11 -10.02 2.82
N ALA A 25 1.24 -11.31 2.50
CA ALA A 25 1.11 -12.39 3.49
C ALA A 25 2.13 -12.26 4.64
N ARG A 26 3.39 -11.93 4.30
CA ARG A 26 4.44 -11.68 5.29
C ARG A 26 4.12 -10.43 6.12
N CYS A 27 3.76 -9.33 5.48
CA CYS A 27 3.42 -8.09 6.19
C CYS A 27 2.21 -8.25 7.11
N VAL A 28 1.17 -8.99 6.69
CA VAL A 28 0.03 -9.30 7.55
C VAL A 28 0.48 -10.12 8.75
N ALA A 29 1.27 -11.19 8.54
CA ALA A 29 1.79 -12.00 9.65
C ALA A 29 2.62 -11.15 10.66
N GLU A 30 3.52 -10.30 10.17
CA GLU A 30 4.33 -9.40 11.02
C GLU A 30 3.46 -8.40 11.80
N ASN A 31 2.44 -7.82 11.17
CA ASN A 31 1.54 -6.88 11.85
C ASN A 31 0.64 -7.59 12.87
N ARG A 32 0.26 -8.84 12.64
CA ARG A 32 -0.51 -9.66 13.58
C ARG A 32 0.26 -9.91 14.88
N GLU A 33 1.57 -10.14 14.82
CA GLU A 33 2.42 -10.32 16.02
C GLU A 33 2.48 -9.07 16.91
N LEU A 34 2.18 -7.90 16.35
CA LEU A 34 2.18 -6.63 17.08
C LEU A 34 0.83 -6.33 17.74
N ILE A 35 -0.21 -7.13 17.48
CA ILE A 35 -1.53 -6.92 18.05
C ILE A 35 -1.62 -7.56 19.43
N PRO A 36 -2.01 -6.79 20.47
CA PRO A 36 -2.25 -7.35 21.78
C PRO A 36 -3.36 -8.40 21.77
N GLU A 37 -3.19 -9.44 22.60
CA GLU A 37 -4.18 -10.50 22.80
C GLU A 37 -5.57 -9.91 23.14
N GLY A 38 -6.60 -10.35 22.42
CA GLY A 38 -7.99 -9.87 22.55
C GLY A 38 -8.37 -8.70 21.64
N LEU A 39 -7.44 -8.19 20.81
CA LEU A 39 -7.69 -7.16 19.78
C LEU A 39 -7.62 -7.70 18.35
N GLU A 40 -7.65 -9.02 18.16
CA GLU A 40 -7.53 -9.68 16.86
C GLU A 40 -8.68 -9.28 15.92
N TYR A 41 -9.82 -8.86 16.47
CA TYR A 41 -10.95 -8.34 15.68
C TYR A 41 -10.62 -7.03 14.94
N LEU A 42 -9.58 -6.29 15.33
CA LEU A 42 -9.10 -5.12 14.58
C LEU A 42 -8.43 -5.50 13.26
N LEU A 43 -8.10 -6.78 13.06
CA LEU A 43 -7.69 -7.34 11.76
C LEU A 43 -8.87 -7.83 10.94
N ALA A 44 -10.09 -7.87 11.50
CA ALA A 44 -11.18 -8.66 10.96
C ALA A 44 -11.86 -8.07 9.71
N GLU A 45 -11.36 -6.95 9.18
CA GLU A 45 -11.75 -6.48 7.85
C GLU A 45 -10.56 -6.59 6.90
N ASP A 46 -10.07 -7.82 6.72
CA ASP A 46 -9.22 -8.32 5.61
C ASP A 46 -9.77 -7.85 4.24
N SER A 47 -9.66 -6.55 3.99
CA SER A 47 -10.34 -5.80 2.96
C SER A 47 -9.31 -5.11 2.09
N LEU A 48 -9.70 -4.75 0.88
CA LEU A 48 -8.84 -4.02 -0.03
C LEU A 48 -8.25 -2.75 0.60
N GLU A 49 -9.06 -2.03 1.36
CA GLU A 49 -8.67 -0.76 1.97
C GLU A 49 -7.56 -0.99 2.99
N ASP A 50 -7.70 -2.01 3.83
CA ASP A 50 -6.66 -2.40 4.79
C ASP A 50 -5.37 -2.85 4.11
N TYR A 51 -5.46 -3.66 3.05
CA TYR A 51 -4.28 -4.12 2.33
C TYR A 51 -3.55 -2.99 1.61
N VAL A 52 -4.28 -2.04 1.01
CA VAL A 52 -3.69 -0.83 0.45
C VAL A 52 -3.03 0.01 1.54
N TRP A 53 -3.63 0.12 2.73
CA TRP A 53 -3.02 0.83 3.86
C TRP A 53 -1.73 0.17 4.37
N ILE A 54 -1.67 -1.16 4.40
CA ILE A 54 -0.45 -1.90 4.72
C ILE A 54 0.61 -1.60 3.66
N TRP A 55 0.24 -1.67 2.37
CA TRP A 55 1.15 -1.39 1.26
C TRP A 55 1.74 0.02 1.30
N LEU A 56 0.91 1.04 1.58
CA LEU A 56 1.33 2.43 1.71
C LEU A 56 2.37 2.61 2.83
N LYS A 57 2.25 1.85 3.92
CA LYS A 57 3.15 1.94 5.09
C LYS A 57 4.38 1.03 4.98
N ALA A 58 4.34 0.03 4.10
CA ALA A 58 5.43 -0.91 3.91
C ALA A 58 6.71 -0.22 3.41
N ARG A 59 7.85 -0.91 3.59
CA ARG A 59 9.17 -0.49 3.12
C ARG A 59 9.91 -1.58 2.32
N GLY A 60 9.13 -2.56 1.83
CA GLY A 60 9.63 -3.63 0.98
C GLY A 60 9.85 -3.22 -0.47
N PRO A 61 10.41 -4.13 -1.31
CA PRO A 61 10.71 -3.86 -2.71
C PRO A 61 9.48 -3.54 -3.57
N ASN A 62 8.30 -4.07 -3.22
CA ASN A 62 7.06 -3.76 -3.94
C ASN A 62 6.22 -2.68 -3.23
N SER A 63 6.77 -1.97 -2.23
CA SER A 63 6.02 -0.95 -1.49
C SER A 63 5.77 0.30 -2.31
N PHE A 64 4.74 1.07 -1.93
CA PHE A 64 4.50 2.40 -2.50
C PHE A 64 5.71 3.32 -2.31
N TYR A 65 6.41 3.20 -1.18
CA TYR A 65 7.65 3.94 -0.96
C TYR A 65 8.70 3.63 -2.04
N GLN A 66 8.90 2.35 -2.37
CA GLN A 66 9.85 1.94 -3.38
C GLN A 66 9.44 2.43 -4.78
N TYR A 67 8.16 2.33 -5.13
CA TYR A 67 7.62 2.92 -6.37
C TYR A 67 7.99 4.40 -6.52
N VAL A 68 7.81 5.21 -5.47
CA VAL A 68 8.12 6.64 -5.49
C VAL A 68 9.64 6.89 -5.59
N MET A 69 10.47 6.03 -4.98
CA MET A 69 11.93 6.13 -5.12
C MET A 69 12.42 5.80 -6.52
N ASP A 70 11.78 4.83 -7.19
CA ASP A 70 12.17 4.37 -8.53
C ASP A 70 11.76 5.33 -9.66
N GLY A 71 10.99 6.38 -9.36
CA GLY A 71 10.57 7.42 -10.31
C GLY A 71 11.70 8.30 -10.88
N GLY A 72 12.96 8.10 -10.45
CA GLY A 72 14.12 8.83 -10.98
C GLY A 72 14.27 10.27 -10.47
N TYR A 73 13.57 10.62 -9.39
CA TYR A 73 13.64 11.94 -8.75
C TYR A 73 14.71 12.01 -7.67
N PRO A 74 15.16 13.22 -7.27
CA PRO A 74 16.04 13.37 -6.11
C PRO A 74 15.40 12.77 -4.86
N GLU A 75 16.20 12.05 -4.07
CA GLU A 75 15.71 11.30 -2.90
C GLU A 75 14.89 12.17 -1.92
N VAL A 76 15.31 13.42 -1.69
CA VAL A 76 14.60 14.35 -0.81
C VAL A 76 13.20 14.66 -1.35
N GLU A 77 13.07 14.88 -2.66
CA GLU A 77 11.79 15.16 -3.31
C GLU A 77 10.89 13.92 -3.30
N SER A 78 11.44 12.73 -3.59
CA SER A 78 10.70 11.47 -3.52
C SER A 78 10.18 11.19 -2.11
N ARG A 79 10.99 11.42 -1.07
CA ARG A 79 10.56 11.23 0.32
C ARG A 79 9.44 12.20 0.70
N GLN A 80 9.56 13.47 0.32
CA GLN A 80 8.51 14.46 0.56
C GLN A 80 7.21 14.11 -0.18
N ALA A 81 7.31 13.69 -1.45
CA ALA A 81 6.16 13.27 -2.24
C ALA A 81 5.41 12.10 -1.60
N TYR A 82 6.15 11.05 -1.19
CA TYR A 82 5.58 9.92 -0.46
C TYR A 82 4.87 10.38 0.83
N ASP A 83 5.53 11.19 1.67
CA ASP A 83 4.97 11.62 2.95
C ASP A 83 3.72 12.47 2.78
N TYR A 84 3.69 13.33 1.75
CA TYR A 84 2.52 14.16 1.45
C TYR A 84 1.35 13.33 0.92
N ARG A 85 1.58 12.38 0.00
CA ARG A 85 0.51 11.52 -0.52
C ARG A 85 -0.11 10.64 0.56
N VAL A 86 0.71 10.01 1.40
CA VAL A 86 0.19 9.18 2.50
C VAL A 86 -0.64 10.02 3.49
N LYS A 87 -0.25 11.27 3.75
CA LYS A 87 -1.03 12.19 4.62
C LYS A 87 -2.33 12.65 3.97
N GLU A 88 -2.30 13.00 2.68
CA GLU A 88 -3.47 13.43 1.92
C GLU A 88 -4.51 12.30 1.83
N TRP A 89 -4.09 11.11 1.45
CA TRP A 89 -4.98 9.96 1.29
C TRP A 89 -5.50 9.38 2.61
N ALA A 90 -4.89 9.75 3.75
CA ALA A 90 -5.45 9.42 5.06
C ALA A 90 -6.75 10.19 5.34
N ILE A 91 -7.01 11.26 4.61
CA ILE A 91 -8.24 12.05 4.70
C ILE A 91 -9.27 11.57 3.67
N ASP A 92 -8.84 11.36 2.42
CA ASP A 92 -9.76 11.15 1.28
C ASP A 92 -9.80 9.72 0.71
N ASN A 93 -9.13 8.76 1.36
CA ASN A 93 -8.79 7.42 0.85
C ASN A 93 -7.84 7.42 -0.36
N PRO A 94 -6.96 6.41 -0.48
CA PRO A 94 -6.06 6.31 -1.62
C PRO A 94 -6.82 5.91 -2.90
N PRO A 95 -6.48 6.52 -4.05
CA PRO A 95 -7.19 6.27 -5.31
C PRO A 95 -7.04 4.82 -5.80
N HIS A 96 -5.99 4.12 -5.36
CA HIS A 96 -5.71 2.70 -5.62
C HIS A 96 -6.89 1.78 -5.31
N VAL A 97 -7.68 2.11 -4.28
CA VAL A 97 -8.88 1.32 -3.93
C VAL A 97 -9.90 1.38 -5.05
N THR A 98 -10.12 2.57 -5.61
CA THR A 98 -11.05 2.77 -6.73
C THR A 98 -10.50 2.13 -7.99
N TRP A 99 -9.22 2.37 -8.32
CA TRP A 99 -8.59 1.80 -9.53
C TRP A 99 -8.64 0.27 -9.54
N PHE A 100 -8.32 -0.38 -8.41
CA PHE A 100 -8.41 -1.83 -8.29
C PHE A 100 -9.84 -2.35 -8.51
N ARG A 101 -10.84 -1.66 -7.94
CA ARG A 101 -12.26 -2.04 -8.10
C ARG A 101 -12.72 -1.87 -9.55
N GLU A 102 -12.27 -0.83 -10.24
CA GLU A 102 -12.59 -0.55 -11.65
C GLU A 102 -11.92 -1.55 -12.59
N ASP A 103 -10.71 -2.02 -12.26
CA ASP A 103 -10.00 -3.07 -13.00
C ASP A 103 -10.70 -4.45 -12.88
N GLY A 104 -11.55 -4.63 -11.87
CA GLY A 104 -12.32 -5.86 -11.66
C GLY A 104 -11.49 -7.03 -11.15
N SER A 105 -10.28 -6.75 -10.66
CA SER A 105 -9.38 -7.72 -10.04
C SER A 105 -9.98 -8.29 -8.76
N ALA A 106 -9.76 -9.58 -8.53
CA ALA A 106 -10.18 -10.25 -7.30
C ALA A 106 -9.25 -9.87 -6.15
N LEU A 107 -9.79 -9.77 -4.93
CA LEU A 107 -8.98 -9.56 -3.73
C LEU A 107 -7.93 -10.67 -3.57
N PRO A 108 -6.74 -10.34 -3.02
CA PRO A 108 -5.73 -11.36 -2.74
C PRO A 108 -6.27 -12.39 -1.75
N ASP A 109 -6.04 -13.67 -2.05
CA ASP A 109 -6.39 -14.79 -1.17
C ASP A 109 -5.28 -14.95 -0.12
N LEU A 110 -5.53 -14.44 1.08
CA LEU A 110 -4.60 -14.63 2.19
C LEU A 110 -4.93 -15.95 2.91
N PRO A 111 -3.90 -16.72 3.31
CA PRO A 111 -4.13 -17.92 4.10
C PRO A 111 -4.91 -17.54 5.37
N THR A 112 -6.12 -18.08 5.48
CA THR A 112 -6.88 -18.03 6.72
C THR A 112 -6.05 -18.65 7.85
N PRO A 113 -6.08 -18.08 9.07
CA PRO A 113 -5.35 -18.62 10.21
C PRO A 113 -5.68 -20.09 10.49
#